data_AF-A0A3S1CT80-F1
#
_entry.id   AF-A0A3S1CT80-F1
#
_cell.length_a   1.000
_cell.length_b   1.000
_cell.length_c   1.000
_cell.angle_alpha   90.00
_cell.angle_beta   90.00
_cell.angle_gamma   90.00
#
_symmetry.space_group_name_H-M   'P 1'
#
loop_
_entity.id
_entity.type
_entity.pdbx_description
1 polymer ?
#
loop_
_entity_poly.entity_id
_entity_poly.type
_entity_poly.pdbx_seq_one_letter_code
_entity_poly.pdbx_strand_id
1 'polypeptide(L)'
;MRRGVAQCHLDKLKAEKAEYEMLTSHDSQTPIVLKIDDIGYLPDILIKARIAAKLSEKELAALCGLTEEQIKVYEKNDYQGASYLDVRFVMNALDIKMQGGEFLVPLDTLRRTPITKEELKSSKKRAKSQEVVNEKKNFQPALD
;
A
#
# COMPACT_ATOMS: atom_id res chain seq x y z
N MET A 1 -12.82 9.36 28.29
CA MET A 1 -11.74 9.06 27.30
C MET A 1 -11.95 7.78 26.45
N ARG A 2 -12.83 6.81 26.78
CA ARG A 2 -12.98 5.57 25.97
C ARG A 2 -13.80 5.70 24.66
N ARG A 3 -14.69 6.69 24.54
CA ARG A 3 -15.56 6.88 23.35
C ARG A 3 -14.81 7.35 22.09
N GLY A 4 -13.78 8.19 22.24
CA GLY A 4 -12.99 8.68 21.09
C GLY A 4 -12.11 7.61 20.43
N VAL A 5 -11.61 6.65 21.21
CA VAL A 5 -10.80 5.53 20.70
C VAL A 5 -11.66 4.57 19.87
N ALA A 6 -12.85 4.21 20.38
CA ALA A 6 -13.78 3.34 19.67
C ALA A 6 -14.27 3.97 18.36
N GLN A 7 -14.60 5.27 18.37
CA GLN A 7 -15.01 6.00 17.17
C GLN A 7 -13.88 6.02 16.12
N CYS A 8 -12.65 6.30 16.54
CA CYS A 8 -11.46 6.23 15.69
C CYS A 8 -11.29 4.86 15.01
N HIS A 9 -11.52 3.76 15.74
CA HIS A 9 -11.38 2.42 15.16
C HIS A 9 -12.49 2.13 14.15
N LEU A 10 -13.70 2.61 14.44
CA LEU A 10 -14.86 2.46 13.57
C LEU A 10 -14.71 3.25 12.27
N ASP A 11 -14.18 4.47 12.34
CA ASP A 11 -13.93 5.31 11.17
C ASP A 11 -12.82 4.72 10.29
N LYS A 12 -11.76 4.17 10.91
CA LYS A 12 -10.70 3.46 10.19
C LYS A 12 -11.24 2.23 9.44
N LEU A 13 -12.03 1.40 10.11
CA LEU A 13 -12.62 0.21 9.47
C LEU A 13 -13.58 0.60 8.33
N LYS A 14 -14.32 1.71 8.47
CA LYS A 14 -15.15 2.25 7.39
C LYS A 14 -14.31 2.70 6.19
N ALA A 15 -13.19 3.37 6.42
CA ALA A 15 -12.27 3.79 5.35
C ALA A 15 -11.66 2.58 4.63
N GLU A 16 -11.15 1.59 5.37
CA GLU A 16 -10.63 0.34 4.81
C GLU A 16 -11.70 -0.40 4.00
N LYS A 17 -12.94 -0.43 4.50
CA LYS A 17 -14.08 -1.03 3.80
C LYS A 17 -14.41 -0.27 2.51
N ALA A 18 -14.51 1.06 2.56
CA ALA A 18 -14.81 1.88 1.39
C ALA A 18 -13.73 1.76 0.32
N GLU A 19 -12.46 1.71 0.72
CA GLU A 19 -11.34 1.44 -0.19
C GLU A 19 -11.46 0.07 -0.84
N TYR A 20 -11.77 -0.97 -0.06
CA TYR A 20 -11.98 -2.32 -0.59
C TYR A 20 -13.17 -2.38 -1.57
N GLU A 21 -14.29 -1.73 -1.24
CA GLU A 21 -15.46 -1.65 -2.11
C GLU A 21 -15.15 -0.89 -3.41
N MET A 22 -14.40 0.20 -3.33
CA MET A 22 -13.93 0.95 -4.51
C MET A 22 -13.05 0.08 -5.42
N LEU A 23 -12.10 -0.66 -4.87
CA LEU A 23 -11.23 -1.55 -5.65
C LEU A 23 -12.01 -2.71 -6.29
N THR A 24 -12.92 -3.35 -5.54
CA THR A 24 -13.65 -4.53 -6.02
C THR A 24 -14.77 -4.17 -7.01
N SER A 25 -15.41 -3.01 -6.84
CA SER A 25 -16.43 -2.50 -7.76
C SER A 25 -15.84 -1.81 -8.99
N HIS A 26 -14.54 -1.49 -8.99
CA HIS A 26 -13.87 -0.84 -10.11
C HIS A 26 -14.06 -1.62 -11.42
N ASP A 27 -14.27 -0.87 -12.49
CA ASP A 27 -14.33 -1.44 -13.83
C ASP A 27 -12.90 -1.79 -14.28
N SER A 28 -12.66 -3.09 -14.49
CA SER A 28 -11.34 -3.60 -14.90
C SER A 28 -10.90 -3.11 -16.28
N GLN A 29 -11.80 -2.50 -17.07
CA GLN A 29 -11.46 -1.87 -18.35
C GLN A 29 -10.99 -0.42 -18.21
N THR A 30 -11.10 0.18 -17.03
CA THR A 30 -10.70 1.57 -16.79
C THR A 30 -9.43 1.64 -15.94
N PRO A 31 -8.43 2.46 -16.31
CA PRO A 31 -7.23 2.61 -15.49
C PRO A 31 -7.56 3.16 -14.10
N ILE A 32 -7.01 2.55 -13.06
CA ILE A 32 -7.06 3.06 -11.69
C ILE A 32 -5.77 3.81 -11.35
N VAL A 33 -5.89 4.93 -10.65
CA VAL A 33 -4.74 5.71 -10.16
C VAL A 33 -4.65 5.51 -8.65
N LEU A 34 -3.58 4.85 -8.22
CA LEU A 34 -3.28 4.62 -6.81
C LEU A 34 -2.08 5.49 -6.41
N LYS A 35 -2.23 6.31 -5.37
CA LYS A 35 -1.21 7.27 -4.92
C LYS A 35 -0.54 6.80 -3.64
N ILE A 36 0.76 7.05 -3.52
CA ILE A 36 1.56 6.84 -2.31
C ILE A 36 2.44 8.05 -2.06
N ASP A 37 2.63 8.39 -0.79
CA ASP A 37 3.55 9.44 -0.36
C ASP A 37 4.89 8.87 0.13
N ASP A 38 4.98 7.54 0.30
CA ASP A 38 6.19 6.83 0.73
C ASP A 38 6.34 5.49 -0.02
N ILE A 39 7.54 5.23 -0.52
CA ILE A 39 7.87 4.00 -1.28
C ILE A 39 7.67 2.71 -0.47
N GLY A 40 7.69 2.80 0.85
CA GLY A 40 7.36 1.72 1.76
C GLY A 40 5.94 1.18 1.55
N TYR A 41 5.02 1.96 1.00
CA TYR A 41 3.65 1.54 0.67
C TYR A 41 3.52 0.93 -0.72
N LEU A 42 4.61 0.76 -1.47
CA LEU A 42 4.59 0.05 -2.76
C LEU A 42 3.92 -1.34 -2.67
N PRO A 43 4.17 -2.20 -1.65
CA PRO A 43 3.48 -3.48 -1.53
C PRO A 43 1.95 -3.37 -1.51
N ASP A 44 1.43 -2.34 -0.83
CA ASP A 44 -0.02 -2.10 -0.76
C ASP A 44 -0.58 -1.80 -2.15
N ILE A 45 0.17 -1.06 -2.99
CA ILE A 45 -0.21 -0.78 -4.38
C ILE A 45 -0.27 -2.05 -5.22
N LEU A 46 0.66 -2.98 -5.06
CA LEU A 46 0.65 -4.25 -5.79
C LEU A 46 -0.62 -5.07 -5.47
N ILE A 47 -0.95 -5.17 -4.18
CA ILE A 47 -2.12 -5.90 -3.70
C ILE A 47 -3.41 -5.21 -4.19
N LYS A 48 -3.51 -3.89 -4.05
CA LYS A 48 -4.68 -3.11 -4.49
C LYS A 48 -4.88 -3.21 -6.00
N ALA A 49 -3.81 -3.12 -6.79
CA ALA A 49 -3.87 -3.29 -8.24
C ALA A 49 -4.35 -4.71 -8.64
N ARG A 50 -3.87 -5.76 -7.96
CA ARG A 50 -4.37 -7.13 -8.18
C ARG A 50 -5.88 -7.23 -7.93
N ILE A 51 -6.36 -6.66 -6.82
CA ILE A 51 -7.79 -6.69 -6.46
C ILE A 51 -8.61 -5.90 -7.50
N ALA A 52 -8.16 -4.72 -7.91
CA ALA A 52 -8.83 -3.91 -8.94
C ALA A 52 -8.87 -4.61 -10.30
N ALA A 53 -7.83 -5.38 -10.63
CA ALA A 53 -7.77 -6.24 -11.81
C ALA A 53 -8.63 -7.51 -11.70
N LYS A 54 -9.26 -7.76 -10.54
CA LYS A 54 -10.08 -8.94 -10.23
C LYS A 54 -9.34 -10.27 -10.40
N LEU A 55 -8.03 -10.25 -10.17
CA LEU A 55 -7.18 -11.44 -10.24
C LEU A 55 -7.08 -12.09 -8.86
N SER A 56 -7.26 -13.41 -8.81
CA SER A 56 -6.84 -14.22 -7.66
C SER A 56 -5.31 -14.27 -7.55
N GLU A 57 -4.80 -14.65 -6.38
CA GLU A 57 -3.37 -14.87 -6.16
C GLU A 57 -2.81 -15.93 -7.13
N LYS A 58 -3.62 -16.95 -7.45
CA LYS A 58 -3.29 -18.01 -8.41
C LYS A 58 -3.17 -17.47 -9.84
N GLU A 59 -4.09 -16.63 -10.27
CA GLU A 59 -4.05 -16.03 -11.61
C GLU A 59 -2.88 -15.06 -11.74
N LEU A 60 -2.62 -14.24 -10.72
CA LEU A 60 -1.43 -13.38 -10.70
C LEU A 60 -0.15 -14.23 -10.79
N ALA A 61 -0.06 -15.29 -9.99
CA ALA A 61 1.09 -16.21 -10.00
C ALA A 61 1.36 -16.78 -11.41
N ALA A 62 0.30 -17.19 -12.12
CA ALA A 62 0.42 -17.68 -13.49
C ALA A 62 0.93 -16.61 -14.46
N LEU A 63 0.54 -15.34 -14.29
CA LEU A 63 0.99 -14.23 -15.14
C LEU A 63 2.44 -13.82 -14.89
N CYS A 64 2.91 -13.88 -13.64
CA CYS A 64 4.28 -13.50 -13.28
C CYS A 64 5.27 -14.68 -13.30
N GLY A 65 4.82 -15.91 -13.58
CA GLY A 65 5.66 -17.11 -13.60
C GLY A 65 6.10 -17.58 -12.21
N LEU A 66 5.32 -17.26 -11.18
CA LEU A 66 5.54 -17.67 -9.78
C LEU A 66 4.51 -18.72 -9.36
N THR A 67 4.68 -19.31 -8.17
CA THR A 67 3.65 -20.18 -7.58
C THR A 67 2.63 -19.39 -6.77
N GLU A 68 1.42 -19.94 -6.61
CA GLU A 68 0.37 -19.34 -5.78
C GLU A 68 0.85 -19.15 -4.33
N GLU A 69 1.57 -20.13 -3.77
CA GLU A 69 2.15 -20.05 -2.43
C GLU A 69 3.15 -18.91 -2.31
N GLN A 70 3.98 -18.66 -3.34
CA GLN A 70 4.92 -17.53 -3.32
C GLN A 70 4.18 -16.20 -3.27
N ILE A 71 3.17 -16.00 -4.12
CA ILE A 71 2.35 -14.78 -4.10
C ILE A 71 1.67 -14.59 -2.74
N LYS A 72 1.05 -15.65 -2.19
CA LYS A 72 0.43 -15.62 -0.84
C LYS A 72 1.43 -15.20 0.24
N VAL A 73 2.64 -15.76 0.23
CA VAL A 73 3.68 -15.43 1.20
C VAL A 73 4.14 -13.98 1.03
N TYR A 74 4.28 -13.50 -0.22
CA TYR A 74 4.64 -12.13 -0.50
C TYR A 74 3.55 -11.16 -0.03
N GLU A 75 2.29 -11.33 -0.43
CA GLU A 75 1.19 -10.43 -0.02
C GLU A 75 1.02 -10.43 1.50
N LYS A 76 1.09 -11.60 2.16
CA LYS A 76 0.97 -11.72 3.61
C LYS A 76 2.07 -10.97 4.38
N ASN A 77 3.27 -10.88 3.80
CA ASN A 77 4.43 -10.27 4.44
C ASN A 77 4.78 -8.88 3.87
N ASP A 78 3.85 -8.19 3.20
CA ASP A 78 4.09 -6.91 2.54
C ASP A 78 5.28 -6.95 1.57
N TYR A 79 5.40 -8.05 0.82
CA TYR A 79 6.51 -8.38 -0.08
C TYR A 79 7.90 -8.37 0.61
N GLN A 80 7.96 -8.43 1.94
CA GLN A 80 9.23 -8.55 2.66
C GLN A 80 9.88 -9.89 2.32
N GLY A 81 11.10 -9.83 1.77
CA GLY A 81 11.85 -11.00 1.34
C GLY A 81 11.61 -11.42 -0.11
N ALA A 82 10.67 -10.79 -0.83
CA ALA A 82 10.61 -10.89 -2.28
C ALA A 82 11.88 -10.27 -2.89
N SER A 83 12.41 -10.88 -3.94
CA SER A 83 13.51 -10.25 -4.67
C SER A 83 12.98 -9.03 -5.43
N TYR A 84 13.87 -8.10 -5.77
CA TYR A 84 13.50 -6.98 -6.64
C TYR A 84 12.93 -7.46 -7.98
N LEU A 85 13.44 -8.57 -8.51
CA LEU A 85 12.94 -9.16 -9.76
C LEU A 85 11.52 -9.69 -9.60
N ASP A 86 11.20 -10.35 -8.49
CA ASP A 86 9.84 -10.85 -8.23
C ASP A 86 8.84 -9.69 -8.14
N VAL A 87 9.21 -8.62 -7.42
CA VAL A 87 8.41 -7.38 -7.36
C VAL A 87 8.20 -6.81 -8.76
N ARG A 88 9.27 -6.78 -9.58
CA ARG A 88 9.18 -6.24 -10.94
C ARG A 88 8.33 -7.12 -11.87
N PHE A 89 8.39 -8.44 -11.73
CA PHE A 89 7.51 -9.35 -12.47
C PHE A 89 6.05 -9.12 -12.12
N VAL A 90 5.73 -8.96 -10.83
CA VAL A 90 4.36 -8.61 -10.41
C VAL A 90 3.93 -7.26 -10.98
N MET A 91 4.77 -6.23 -10.89
CA MET A 91 4.45 -4.91 -11.47
C MET A 91 4.19 -4.97 -12.97
N ASN A 92 5.01 -5.72 -13.71
CA ASN A 92 4.85 -5.89 -15.15
C ASN A 92 3.60 -6.73 -15.49
N ALA A 93 3.31 -7.79 -14.74
CA ALA A 93 2.13 -8.63 -14.93
C ALA A 93 0.81 -7.86 -14.71
N LEU A 94 0.81 -6.89 -13.79
CA LEU A 94 -0.31 -5.99 -13.52
C LEU A 94 -0.29 -4.71 -14.39
N ASP A 95 0.65 -4.62 -15.33
CA ASP A 95 0.90 -3.45 -16.20
C ASP A 95 0.95 -2.10 -15.45
N ILE A 96 1.51 -2.08 -14.25
CA ILE A 96 1.59 -0.87 -13.43
C ILE A 96 2.52 0.14 -14.10
N LYS A 97 1.96 1.32 -14.44
CA LYS A 97 2.72 2.46 -14.97
C LYS A 97 2.93 3.51 -13.88
N MET A 98 4.13 4.09 -13.85
CA MET A 98 4.43 5.23 -12.98
C MET A 98 4.09 6.54 -13.72
N GLN A 99 3.38 7.44 -13.03
CA GLN A 99 3.09 8.79 -13.52
C GLN A 99 3.85 9.79 -12.63
N GLY A 100 4.52 10.78 -13.22
CA GLY A 100 5.31 11.79 -12.50
C GLY A 100 6.73 11.32 -12.12
N GLY A 101 6.86 10.22 -11.37
CA GLY A 101 8.14 9.54 -11.14
C GLY A 101 9.23 10.37 -10.43
N GLU A 102 8.85 11.25 -9.50
CA GLU A 102 9.78 12.15 -8.83
C GLU A 102 10.36 11.52 -7.56
N PHE A 103 11.68 11.65 -7.37
CA PHE A 103 12.38 11.21 -6.16
C PHE A 103 13.15 12.41 -5.59
N LEU A 104 12.73 12.86 -4.41
CA LEU A 104 13.44 13.91 -3.68
C LEU A 104 14.58 13.30 -2.89
N VAL A 105 15.82 13.70 -3.18
CA VAL A 105 17.00 13.31 -2.42
C VAL A 105 17.52 14.54 -1.67
N PRO A 106 17.32 14.64 -0.35
CA PRO A 106 17.72 15.82 0.40
C PRO A 106 19.21 15.73 0.74
N LEU A 107 20.06 16.21 -0.16
CA LEU A 107 21.52 16.06 -0.07
C LEU A 107 22.15 16.80 1.14
N ASP A 108 21.50 17.88 1.57
CA ASP A 108 21.88 18.72 2.71
C ASP A 108 21.59 18.05 4.07
N THR A 109 20.51 17.28 4.14
CA THR A 109 20.10 16.55 5.35
C THR A 109 20.32 15.04 5.24
N LEU A 110 21.08 14.60 4.24
CA LEU A 110 21.33 13.19 3.96
C LEU A 110 22.00 12.52 5.17
N ARG A 111 21.31 11.54 5.76
CA ARG A 111 21.83 10.70 6.85
C ARG A 111 23.14 10.03 6.42
N ARG A 112 24.18 10.17 7.24
CA ARG A 112 25.51 9.56 7.04
C ARG A 112 25.83 8.43 8.02
N THR A 113 24.84 7.97 8.78
CA THR A 113 24.97 6.84 9.71
C THR A 113 24.26 5.61 9.15
N PRO A 114 24.77 4.39 9.43
CA PRO A 114 24.13 3.16 8.99
C PRO A 114 22.65 3.10 9.40
N ILE A 115 21.81 2.58 8.52
CA ILE A 115 20.40 2.28 8.79
C ILE A 115 20.29 0.78 9.03
N THR A 116 19.52 0.38 10.05
CA THR A 116 19.27 -1.03 10.35
C THR A 116 17.90 -1.48 9.83
N LYS A 117 17.71 -2.79 9.65
CA LYS A 117 16.41 -3.35 9.20
C LYS A 117 15.32 -3.12 10.26
N GLU A 118 15.70 -3.11 11.53
CA GLU A 118 14.85 -2.86 12.69
C GLU A 118 14.33 -1.42 12.70
N GLU A 119 15.21 -0.46 12.39
CA GLU A 119 14.85 0.95 12.23
C GLU A 119 13.83 1.13 11.10
N LEU A 120 14.04 0.48 9.95
CA LEU A 120 13.11 0.53 8.82
C LEU A 120 11.73 -0.05 9.18
N LYS A 121 11.68 -1.22 9.82
CA LYS A 121 10.43 -1.88 10.22
C LYS A 121 9.64 -1.07 11.26
N SER A 122 10.34 -0.45 12.22
CA SER A 122 9.71 0.38 13.25
C SER A 122 9.16 1.69 12.69
N SER A 123 9.80 2.25 11.66
CA SER A 123 9.37 3.47 10.95
C SER A 123 8.07 3.23 10.17
N LYS A 124 7.95 2.12 9.44
CA LYS A 124 6.69 1.70 8.77
C LYS A 124 5.50 1.61 9.74
N LYS A 125 5.72 1.04 10.93
CA LYS A 125 4.68 0.90 11.95
C LYS A 125 4.21 2.25 12.49
N ARG A 126 5.12 3.23 12.59
CA ARG A 126 4.81 4.61 13.00
C ARG A 126 4.07 5.37 11.88
N ALA A 127 4.52 5.29 10.63
CA ALA A 127 3.85 5.91 9.48
C ALA A 127 2.41 5.41 9.31
N LYS A 128 2.18 4.08 9.35
CA LYS A 128 0.85 3.46 9.31
C LYS A 128 -0.05 3.85 10.50
N SER A 129 0.55 4.26 11.63
CA SER A 129 -0.18 4.78 12.78
C SER A 129 -0.46 6.29 12.66
N GLN A 130 0.39 7.03 11.94
CA GLN A 130 0.29 8.47 11.73
C GLN A 130 -0.65 8.85 10.58
N GLU A 131 -0.72 8.10 9.49
CA GLU A 131 -1.76 8.27 8.44
C GLU A 131 -3.16 8.15 9.06
N VAL A 132 -3.37 7.13 9.90
CA VAL A 132 -4.60 6.92 10.68
C VAL A 132 -4.89 8.08 11.64
N VAL A 133 -3.89 8.86 12.05
CA VAL A 133 -4.07 10.03 12.92
C VAL A 133 -4.28 11.32 12.11
N ASN A 134 -3.67 11.44 10.93
CA ASN A 134 -3.81 12.59 10.05
C ASN A 134 -5.16 12.61 9.31
N GLU A 135 -5.69 11.46 8.88
CA GLU A 135 -7.07 11.36 8.34
C GLU A 135 -8.11 11.86 9.34
N LYS A 136 -7.91 11.63 10.65
CA LYS A 136 -8.80 12.13 11.72
C LYS A 136 -8.75 13.65 11.92
N LYS A 137 -7.67 14.32 11.51
CA LYS A 137 -7.57 15.78 11.60
C LYS A 137 -8.22 16.49 10.41
N ASN A 138 -8.32 15.82 9.26
CA ASN A 138 -8.95 16.38 8.06
C ASN A 138 -10.48 16.24 8.05
N PHE A 139 -11.09 15.56 9.02
CA PHE A 139 -12.54 15.53 9.20
C PHE A 139 -12.97 16.63 10.18
N GLN A 140 -12.99 17.88 9.72
CA GLN A 140 -13.80 18.93 10.35
C GLN A 140 -15.21 18.83 9.75
N PRO A 141 -16.25 18.51 10.54
CA PRO A 141 -17.61 18.57 10.02
C PRO A 141 -17.92 20.03 9.67
N ALA A 142 -18.32 20.29 8.42
CA ALA A 142 -18.98 21.52 8.07
C ALA A 142 -20.21 21.64 8.97
N LEU A 143 -20.22 22.65 9.84
CA LEU A 143 -21.39 23.05 10.60
C LEU A 143 -22.30 23.82 9.65
N ASP A 144 -23.38 23.17 9.21
CA ASP A 144 -24.62 23.84 8.81
C ASP A 144 -25.61 23.78 9.97
#